data_AF-A0A8S3IIJ0-F1
#
_entry.id   AF-A0A8S3IIJ0-F1
#
_cell.length_a   1.000
_cell.length_b   1.000
_cell.length_c   1.000
_cell.angle_alpha   90.00
_cell.angle_beta   90.00
_cell.angle_gamma   90.00
#
_symmetry.space_group_name_H-M   'P 1'
#
loop_
_entity.id
_entity.type
_entity.pdbx_description
1 polymer ?
#
loop_
_entity_poly.entity_id
_entity_poly.type
_entity_poly.pdbx_seq_one_letter_code
_entity_poly.pdbx_strand_id
1 'polypeptide(L)'
;MTTRRSTLMRIPNTVLALACTTPWSESMTRDGDGRLFFDFDPNLFQYLLNQLRDWSSSHKVFDLPKDRFERERLRSLCIKLNFDSSFIDGIYRHEKFSKICGHVILDDKGLLARHAGTYRYAECRGMNVYSSGINRIALTLKHQAMDKYNTFIGIVWSGSPMQESSFELPTAYGWTGQKQVYLKGIPSAIQCYGGYDSDMCTNDKVDLILNCQLGLISLFNHRTRKNYEIEVDIIEGCPLPWQLHINLYGPDDRVKISNPP
;
A
#
# COMPACT_ATOMS: atom_id res chain seq x y z
N MET A 1 25.11 19.55 11.57
CA MET A 1 25.27 18.08 11.66
C MET A 1 26.30 17.63 10.63
N THR A 2 27.12 16.62 10.90
CA THR A 2 28.04 16.04 9.90
C THR A 2 27.58 14.62 9.54
N THR A 3 27.71 14.26 8.26
CA THR A 3 27.29 12.94 7.74
C THR A 3 28.43 12.31 6.97
N ARG A 4 28.65 11.00 7.18
CA ARG A 4 29.71 10.26 6.48
C ARG A 4 29.36 10.09 5.00
N ARG A 5 30.35 10.22 4.13
CA ARG A 5 30.22 9.95 2.68
C ARG A 5 29.63 8.55 2.42
N SER A 6 30.02 7.55 3.21
CA SER A 6 29.50 6.18 3.11
C SER A 6 27.99 6.07 3.35
N THR A 7 27.40 6.96 4.15
CA THR A 7 25.94 7.03 4.37
C THR A 7 25.23 7.59 3.13
N LEU A 8 25.77 8.67 2.55
CA LEU A 8 25.19 9.31 1.36
C LEU A 8 25.29 8.42 0.11
N MET A 9 26.33 7.61 0.02
CA MET A 9 26.55 6.65 -1.08
C MET A 9 25.90 5.28 -0.84
N ARG A 10 25.11 5.12 0.22
CA ARG A 10 24.55 3.82 0.60
C ARG A 10 23.65 3.23 -0.47
N ILE A 11 22.89 4.08 -1.16
CA ILE A 11 22.03 3.70 -2.28
C ILE A 11 22.58 4.37 -3.55
N PRO A 12 23.07 3.59 -4.53
CA PRO A 12 23.64 4.12 -5.75
C PRO A 12 22.57 4.85 -6.59
N ASN A 13 23.02 5.70 -7.52
CA ASN A 13 22.17 6.44 -8.47
C ASN A 13 21.15 7.42 -7.84
N THR A 14 21.26 7.69 -6.54
CA THR A 14 20.54 8.77 -5.87
C THR A 14 21.28 10.09 -6.04
N VAL A 15 20.59 11.21 -5.90
CA VAL A 15 21.21 12.55 -5.91
C VAL A 15 22.32 12.65 -4.85
N LEU A 16 22.12 12.03 -3.69
CA LEU A 16 23.10 12.00 -2.60
C LEU A 16 24.39 11.25 -2.99
N ALA A 17 24.25 10.08 -3.63
CA ALA A 17 25.38 9.29 -4.08
C ALA A 17 26.13 9.98 -5.23
N LEU A 18 25.39 10.56 -6.18
CA LEU A 18 25.96 11.26 -7.33
C LEU A 18 26.71 12.53 -6.90
N ALA A 19 26.17 13.29 -5.94
CA ALA A 19 26.84 14.44 -5.33
C ALA A 19 28.21 14.10 -4.75
N CYS A 20 28.40 12.86 -4.29
CA CYS A 20 29.64 12.38 -3.68
C CYS A 20 30.59 11.68 -4.67
N THR A 21 30.16 11.36 -5.89
CA THR A 21 30.92 10.49 -6.81
C THR A 21 31.21 11.11 -8.17
N THR A 22 30.42 12.10 -8.59
CA THR A 22 30.53 12.68 -9.93
C THR A 22 31.20 14.06 -9.90
N PRO A 23 31.83 14.48 -11.02
CA PRO A 23 32.35 15.85 -11.18
C PRO A 23 31.28 16.94 -11.00
N TRP A 24 29.99 16.60 -11.09
CA TRP A 24 28.85 17.48 -10.79
C TRP A 24 28.83 18.03 -9.36
N SER A 25 29.71 17.58 -8.47
CA SER A 25 29.94 18.25 -7.18
C SER A 25 30.38 19.72 -7.33
N GLU A 26 30.82 20.14 -8.52
CA GLU A 26 31.15 21.54 -8.84
C GLU A 26 29.93 22.41 -9.12
N SER A 27 28.81 21.84 -9.61
CA SER A 27 27.56 22.58 -9.85
C SER A 27 26.64 22.64 -8.63
N MET A 28 26.97 21.91 -7.56
CA MET A 28 26.21 21.94 -6.31
C MET A 28 26.59 23.15 -5.46
N THR A 29 25.59 23.75 -4.82
CA THR A 29 25.79 24.89 -3.91
C THR A 29 26.75 24.48 -2.79
N ARG A 30 27.77 25.30 -2.59
CA ARG A 30 28.72 25.16 -1.48
C ARG A 30 28.59 26.34 -0.52
N ASP A 31 28.79 26.09 0.76
CA ASP A 31 28.92 27.16 1.74
C ASP A 31 30.27 27.89 1.62
N GLY A 32 30.49 28.91 2.47
CA GLY A 32 31.74 29.67 2.50
C GLY A 32 32.98 28.84 2.86
N ASP A 33 32.80 27.64 3.43
CA ASP A 33 33.86 26.70 3.76
C ASP A 33 34.08 25.65 2.64
N GLY A 34 33.38 25.78 1.50
CA GLY A 34 33.45 24.85 0.38
C GLY A 34 32.72 23.53 0.60
N ARG A 35 31.89 23.41 1.64
CA ARG A 35 31.13 22.18 1.93
C ARG A 35 29.85 22.13 1.11
N LEU A 36 29.44 20.92 0.70
CA LEU A 36 28.19 20.72 -0.01
C LEU A 36 26.99 21.12 0.86
N PHE A 37 26.09 21.93 0.31
CA PHE A 37 24.87 22.37 0.97
C PHE A 37 23.64 21.74 0.31
N PHE A 38 22.78 21.11 1.11
CA PHE A 38 21.51 20.56 0.67
C PHE A 38 20.36 21.37 1.29
N ASP A 39 19.62 22.09 0.44
CA ASP A 39 18.49 22.93 0.85
C ASP A 39 17.20 22.10 0.97
N PHE A 40 17.12 21.28 2.02
CA PHE A 40 15.94 20.50 2.36
C PHE A 40 15.48 20.80 3.78
N ASP A 41 14.25 20.42 4.10
CA ASP A 41 13.77 20.45 5.49
C ASP A 41 14.74 19.65 6.38
N PRO A 42 15.36 20.29 7.39
CA PRO A 42 16.43 19.67 8.16
C PRO A 42 15.94 18.48 8.98
N ASN A 43 14.68 18.49 9.43
CA ASN A 43 14.11 17.41 10.24
C ASN A 43 13.81 16.18 9.39
N LEU A 44 13.20 16.37 8.21
CA LEU A 44 12.92 15.26 7.29
C LEU A 44 14.21 14.69 6.69
N PHE A 45 15.16 15.55 6.35
CA PHE A 45 16.45 15.09 5.87
C PHE A 45 17.22 14.34 6.97
N GLN A 46 17.15 14.83 8.21
CA GLN A 46 17.71 14.12 9.36
C GLN A 46 17.10 12.73 9.54
N TYR A 47 15.78 12.65 9.42
CA TYR A 47 15.02 11.40 9.52
C TYR A 47 15.47 10.40 8.45
N LEU A 48 15.55 10.82 7.18
CA LEU A 48 16.08 10.01 6.08
C LEU A 48 17.52 9.55 6.33
N LEU A 49 18.40 10.45 6.78
CA LEU A 49 19.80 10.13 7.04
C LEU A 49 19.97 9.08 8.15
N ASN A 50 19.13 9.10 9.17
CA ASN A 50 19.15 8.07 10.22
C ASN A 50 18.84 6.69 9.61
N GLN A 51 17.81 6.60 8.78
CA GLN A 51 17.46 5.35 8.10
C GLN A 51 18.56 4.87 7.14
N LEU A 52 19.25 5.78 6.44
CA LEU A 52 20.39 5.42 5.58
C LEU A 52 21.61 4.91 6.36
N ARG A 53 21.77 5.33 7.63
CA ARG A 53 22.83 4.81 8.51
C ARG A 53 22.56 3.36 8.90
N ASP A 54 21.29 3.06 9.19
CA ASP A 54 20.81 1.75 9.62
C ASP A 54 20.43 0.84 8.43
N TRP A 55 20.56 1.35 7.20
CA TRP A 55 20.22 0.63 5.98
C TRP A 55 21.01 -0.67 5.84
N SER A 56 20.27 -1.76 5.61
CA SER A 56 20.81 -3.11 5.45
C SER A 56 20.15 -3.81 4.27
N SER A 57 20.77 -4.89 3.76
CA SER A 57 20.21 -5.67 2.65
C SER A 57 18.83 -6.28 2.96
N SER A 58 18.52 -6.47 4.24
CA SER A 58 17.23 -6.93 4.75
C SER A 58 16.19 -5.83 4.93
N HIS A 59 16.60 -4.56 5.07
CA HIS A 59 15.71 -3.43 5.27
C HIS A 59 15.66 -2.59 3.99
N LYS A 60 14.68 -2.88 3.14
CA LYS A 60 14.55 -2.29 1.80
C LYS A 60 13.45 -1.25 1.69
N VAL A 61 12.89 -0.77 2.80
CA VAL A 61 11.81 0.23 2.79
C VAL A 61 12.05 1.18 3.94
N PHE A 62 11.91 2.47 3.69
CA PHE A 62 11.95 3.51 4.70
C PHE A 62 10.73 3.42 5.61
N ASP A 63 10.98 3.58 6.90
CA ASP A 63 9.95 3.90 7.87
C ASP A 63 9.31 5.24 7.51
N LEU A 64 7.99 5.30 7.65
CA LEU A 64 7.22 6.50 7.34
C LEU A 64 6.82 7.22 8.64
N PRO A 65 6.82 8.56 8.65
CA PRO A 65 6.28 9.34 9.75
C PRO A 65 4.85 8.95 10.10
N LYS A 66 4.49 9.08 11.39
CA LYS A 66 3.11 8.86 11.85
C LYS A 66 2.17 9.94 11.34
N ASP A 67 2.65 11.18 11.25
CA ASP A 67 1.86 12.28 10.69
C ASP A 67 1.73 12.16 9.17
N ARG A 68 0.53 12.35 8.66
CA ARG A 68 0.23 12.21 7.23
C ARG A 68 0.93 13.27 6.38
N PHE A 69 1.00 14.51 6.83
CA PHE A 69 1.65 15.57 6.07
C PHE A 69 3.16 15.36 6.01
N GLU A 70 3.77 14.92 7.11
CA GLU A 70 5.19 14.53 7.13
C GLU A 70 5.49 13.35 6.20
N ARG A 71 4.59 12.35 6.09
CA ARG A 71 4.73 11.26 5.09
C ARG A 71 4.81 11.80 3.68
N GLU A 72 3.89 12.69 3.30
CA GLU A 72 3.86 13.27 1.95
C GLU A 72 5.09 14.15 1.67
N ARG A 73 5.58 14.88 2.69
CA ARG A 73 6.81 15.65 2.57
C ARG A 73 8.04 14.75 2.45
N LEU A 74 8.10 13.64 3.19
CA LEU A 74 9.16 12.64 3.05
C LEU A 74 9.13 11.96 1.68
N ARG A 75 7.95 11.58 1.18
CA ARG A 75 7.75 11.07 -0.20
C ARG A 75 8.31 12.05 -1.22
N SER A 76 7.93 13.31 -1.12
CA SER A 76 8.39 14.37 -2.00
C SER A 76 9.91 14.56 -1.94
N LEU A 77 10.49 14.51 -0.74
CA LEU A 77 11.94 14.58 -0.55
C LEU A 77 12.65 13.41 -1.23
N CYS A 78 12.16 12.19 -1.05
CA CYS A 78 12.78 11.01 -1.63
C CYS A 78 12.71 11.01 -3.16
N ILE A 79 11.58 11.47 -3.74
CA ILE A 79 11.45 11.66 -5.20
C ILE A 79 12.48 12.67 -5.69
N LYS A 80 12.60 13.83 -5.03
CA LYS A 80 13.61 14.85 -5.39
C LYS A 80 15.04 14.32 -5.31
N LEU A 81 15.29 13.40 -4.38
CA LEU A 81 16.59 12.76 -4.21
C LEU A 81 16.80 11.52 -5.11
N ASN A 82 15.83 11.23 -6.00
CA ASN A 82 15.86 10.10 -6.92
C ASN A 82 15.98 8.73 -6.23
N PHE A 83 15.30 8.56 -5.09
CA PHE A 83 15.12 7.24 -4.50
C PHE A 83 14.05 6.46 -5.27
N ASP A 84 14.25 5.15 -5.41
CA ASP A 84 13.24 4.25 -5.97
C ASP A 84 11.96 4.30 -5.12
N SER A 85 10.79 4.42 -5.77
CA SER A 85 9.51 4.52 -5.07
C SER A 85 9.20 3.30 -4.22
N SER A 86 9.76 2.13 -4.54
CA SER A 86 9.61 0.91 -3.73
C SER A 86 10.19 1.05 -2.32
N PHE A 87 11.14 1.97 -2.11
CA PHE A 87 11.65 2.28 -0.77
C PHE A 87 10.64 3.01 0.10
N ILE A 88 9.51 3.48 -0.45
CA ILE A 88 8.52 4.26 0.29
C ILE A 88 7.15 3.60 0.22
N ASP A 89 6.79 3.13 -0.96
CA ASP A 89 5.47 2.57 -1.24
C ASP A 89 5.39 1.07 -0.90
N GLY A 90 6.50 0.49 -0.45
CA GLY A 90 6.61 -0.91 -0.07
C GLY A 90 7.01 -1.84 -1.22
N ILE A 91 7.18 -3.10 -0.84
CA ILE A 91 7.67 -4.15 -1.73
C ILE A 91 6.49 -4.90 -2.31
N TYR A 92 6.51 -5.11 -3.63
CA TYR A 92 5.61 -6.05 -4.27
C TYR A 92 6.01 -7.48 -3.92
N ARG A 93 5.07 -8.23 -3.36
CA ARG A 93 5.23 -9.68 -3.19
C ARG A 93 4.48 -10.40 -4.30
N HIS A 94 5.03 -11.50 -4.77
CA HIS A 94 4.27 -12.43 -5.60
C HIS A 94 3.05 -12.91 -4.80
N GLU A 95 1.87 -12.60 -5.32
CA GLU A 95 0.59 -12.88 -4.70
C GLU A 95 -0.30 -13.67 -5.66
N LYS A 96 -1.23 -14.44 -5.10
CA LYS A 96 -2.32 -15.13 -5.81
C LYS A 96 -3.45 -15.41 -4.82
N PHE A 97 -4.67 -15.54 -5.30
CA PHE A 97 -5.75 -16.08 -4.49
C PHE A 97 -5.49 -17.55 -4.18
N SER A 98 -5.74 -17.95 -2.93
CA SER A 98 -5.52 -19.33 -2.47
C SER A 98 -6.67 -19.92 -1.67
N LYS A 99 -7.55 -19.07 -1.12
CA LYS A 99 -8.72 -19.50 -0.35
C LYS A 99 -9.98 -18.87 -0.92
N ILE A 100 -11.08 -19.63 -0.90
CA ILE A 100 -12.41 -19.20 -1.37
C ILE A 100 -13.51 -19.65 -0.42
N CYS A 101 -14.60 -18.88 -0.36
CA CYS A 101 -15.86 -19.25 0.27
C CYS A 101 -17.03 -18.71 -0.58
N GLY A 102 -18.08 -19.52 -0.73
CA GLY A 102 -19.18 -19.21 -1.66
C GLY A 102 -18.81 -19.50 -3.12
N HIS A 103 -19.44 -18.77 -4.04
CA HIS A 103 -19.36 -19.04 -5.48
C HIS A 103 -18.19 -18.32 -6.17
N VAL A 104 -16.95 -18.56 -5.72
CA VAL A 104 -15.75 -18.05 -6.39
C VAL A 104 -15.07 -19.15 -7.21
N ILE A 105 -14.67 -18.84 -8.44
CA ILE A 105 -13.77 -19.64 -9.26
C ILE A 105 -12.43 -18.91 -9.36
N LEU A 106 -11.34 -19.67 -9.18
CA LEU A 106 -9.98 -19.17 -9.35
C LEU A 106 -9.42 -19.61 -10.70
N ASP A 107 -9.18 -18.64 -11.58
CA ASP A 107 -8.61 -18.80 -12.91
C ASP A 107 -7.16 -18.27 -12.95
N ASP A 108 -6.47 -18.44 -14.08
CA ASP A 108 -5.10 -17.93 -14.30
C ASP A 108 -4.11 -18.30 -13.17
N LYS A 109 -4.11 -19.59 -12.79
CA LYS A 109 -3.29 -20.15 -11.69
C LYS A 109 -3.49 -19.44 -10.34
N GLY A 110 -4.72 -18.94 -10.10
CA GLY A 110 -5.08 -18.21 -8.89
C GLY A 110 -4.86 -16.70 -8.97
N LEU A 111 -4.46 -16.15 -10.12
CA LEU A 111 -4.32 -14.71 -10.28
C LEU A 111 -5.65 -14.01 -10.56
N LEU A 112 -6.67 -14.73 -11.02
CA LEU A 112 -7.99 -14.16 -11.30
C LEU A 112 -9.04 -14.84 -10.40
N ALA A 113 -9.72 -14.06 -9.56
CA ALA A 113 -10.92 -14.51 -8.88
C ALA A 113 -12.16 -14.02 -9.65
N ARG A 114 -13.11 -14.93 -9.88
CA ARG A 114 -14.35 -14.66 -10.59
C ARG A 114 -15.55 -15.16 -9.79
N HIS A 115 -16.59 -14.35 -9.69
CA HIS A 115 -17.86 -14.76 -9.12
C HIS A 115 -18.64 -15.60 -10.14
N ALA A 116 -19.05 -16.81 -9.74
CA ALA A 116 -19.73 -17.79 -10.59
C ALA A 116 -21.19 -18.04 -10.20
N GLY A 117 -21.70 -17.32 -9.19
CA GLY A 117 -23.07 -17.44 -8.71
C GLY A 117 -23.96 -16.29 -9.17
N THR A 118 -25.09 -16.14 -8.48
CA THR A 118 -26.02 -15.01 -8.60
C THR A 118 -25.63 -13.89 -7.61
N TYR A 119 -26.51 -12.91 -7.38
CA TYR A 119 -26.33 -11.82 -6.42
C TYR A 119 -26.24 -12.29 -4.95
N ARG A 120 -25.06 -12.73 -4.55
CA ARG A 120 -24.74 -13.21 -3.21
C ARG A 120 -23.27 -12.93 -2.94
N TYR A 121 -22.88 -12.63 -1.72
CA TYR A 121 -21.47 -12.41 -1.43
C TYR A 121 -20.66 -13.70 -1.57
N ALA A 122 -19.45 -13.57 -2.08
CA ALA A 122 -18.48 -14.65 -2.19
C ALA A 122 -17.11 -14.10 -1.83
N GLU A 123 -16.38 -14.80 -0.98
CA GLU A 123 -15.10 -14.35 -0.44
C GLU A 123 -13.94 -15.06 -1.14
N CYS A 124 -12.86 -14.32 -1.40
CA CYS A 124 -11.56 -14.90 -1.65
C CYS A 124 -10.45 -14.18 -0.88
N ARG A 125 -9.38 -14.91 -0.60
CA ARG A 125 -8.20 -14.39 0.12
C ARG A 125 -6.91 -14.67 -0.63
N GLY A 126 -5.95 -13.75 -0.47
CA GLY A 126 -4.59 -13.92 -0.98
C GLY A 126 -3.84 -15.05 -0.28
N MET A 127 -2.76 -15.51 -0.88
CA MET A 127 -1.89 -16.57 -0.36
C MET A 127 -1.01 -16.08 0.78
N ASN A 128 -0.47 -14.86 0.67
CA ASN A 128 0.46 -14.38 1.68
C ASN A 128 -0.25 -13.91 2.95
N VAL A 129 0.51 -13.93 4.04
CA VAL A 129 0.17 -13.31 5.31
C VAL A 129 1.21 -12.25 5.63
N TYR A 130 0.77 -11.11 6.15
CA TYR A 130 1.57 -9.90 6.31
C TYR A 130 1.64 -9.52 7.78
N SER A 131 2.80 -9.74 8.41
CA SER A 131 3.07 -9.42 9.82
C SER A 131 4.01 -8.23 10.01
N SER A 132 4.64 -7.74 8.96
CA SER A 132 5.66 -6.69 9.04
C SER A 132 5.90 -6.04 7.67
N GLY A 133 6.56 -4.88 7.68
CA GLY A 133 6.93 -4.17 6.48
C GLY A 133 5.78 -3.39 5.84
N ILE A 134 6.14 -2.68 4.78
CA ILE A 134 5.19 -2.08 3.85
C ILE A 134 5.09 -3.01 2.63
N ASN A 135 3.91 -3.57 2.41
CA ASN A 135 3.67 -4.56 1.37
C ASN A 135 2.66 -4.01 0.37
N ARG A 136 2.92 -4.18 -0.93
CA ARG A 136 2.06 -3.66 -2.00
C ARG A 136 1.48 -4.80 -2.82
N ILE A 137 0.18 -4.72 -3.08
CA ILE A 137 -0.57 -5.69 -3.88
C ILE A 137 -1.27 -4.94 -5.00
N ALA A 138 -0.86 -5.20 -6.24
CA ALA A 138 -1.52 -4.62 -7.41
C ALA A 138 -2.72 -5.48 -7.83
N LEU A 139 -3.86 -4.83 -7.97
CA LEU A 139 -5.13 -5.43 -8.36
C LEU A 139 -5.66 -4.75 -9.63
N THR A 140 -6.45 -5.48 -10.40
CA THR A 140 -7.24 -4.95 -11.52
C THR A 140 -8.67 -5.43 -11.38
N LEU A 141 -9.61 -4.49 -11.35
CA LEU A 141 -11.05 -4.78 -11.34
C LEU A 141 -11.48 -5.14 -12.75
N LYS A 142 -11.43 -6.41 -13.14
CA LYS A 142 -11.65 -6.83 -14.54
C LYS A 142 -13.11 -6.70 -14.99
N HIS A 143 -14.05 -6.88 -14.07
CA HIS A 143 -15.48 -6.73 -14.33
C HIS A 143 -16.21 -6.47 -13.02
N GLN A 144 -17.21 -5.58 -13.07
CA GLN A 144 -18.17 -5.34 -12.00
C GLN A 144 -19.56 -5.32 -12.63
N ALA A 145 -20.39 -6.32 -12.32
CA ALA A 145 -21.68 -6.53 -12.99
C ALA A 145 -22.73 -5.47 -12.67
N MET A 146 -22.57 -4.81 -11.51
CA MET A 146 -23.29 -3.58 -11.20
C MET A 146 -22.23 -2.49 -10.99
N ASP A 147 -22.21 -1.50 -11.90
CA ASP A 147 -21.23 -0.43 -11.87
C ASP A 147 -21.11 0.16 -10.46
N LYS A 148 -19.92 0.00 -9.85
CA LYS A 148 -19.56 0.49 -8.52
C LYS A 148 -20.27 -0.15 -7.33
N TYR A 149 -20.88 -1.33 -7.49
CA TYR A 149 -21.52 -2.02 -6.36
C TYR A 149 -20.73 -3.24 -5.92
N ASN A 150 -20.48 -3.28 -4.60
CA ASN A 150 -20.29 -4.49 -3.80
C ASN A 150 -18.99 -5.31 -3.97
N THR A 151 -18.00 -4.86 -4.76
CA THR A 151 -16.65 -5.41 -4.63
C THR A 151 -15.96 -4.81 -3.39
N PHE A 152 -15.81 -5.61 -2.35
CA PHE A 152 -15.00 -5.23 -1.18
C PHE A 152 -13.52 -5.51 -1.47
N ILE A 153 -12.65 -4.55 -1.18
CA ILE A 153 -11.19 -4.68 -1.23
C ILE A 153 -10.61 -4.24 0.11
N GLY A 154 -9.84 -5.11 0.76
CA GLY A 154 -9.22 -4.76 2.02
C GLY A 154 -8.37 -5.87 2.61
N ILE A 155 -8.36 -5.91 3.93
CA ILE A 155 -7.68 -6.92 4.74
C ILE A 155 -8.62 -7.57 5.74
N VAL A 156 -8.20 -8.74 6.18
CA VAL A 156 -8.76 -9.43 7.34
C VAL A 156 -7.62 -10.07 8.15
N TRP A 157 -7.83 -10.30 9.44
CA TRP A 157 -6.91 -11.11 10.22
C TRP A 157 -6.83 -12.52 9.62
N SER A 158 -5.61 -13.04 9.48
CA SER A 158 -5.38 -14.32 8.79
C SER A 158 -6.05 -15.51 9.48
N GLY A 159 -6.32 -15.39 10.78
CA GLY A 159 -6.99 -16.42 11.59
C GLY A 159 -8.52 -16.38 11.53
N SER A 160 -9.11 -15.36 10.90
CA SER A 160 -10.57 -15.24 10.84
C SER A 160 -11.19 -16.35 10.01
N PRO A 161 -12.38 -16.88 10.39
CA PRO A 161 -13.08 -17.87 9.59
C PRO A 161 -13.45 -17.27 8.22
N MET A 162 -13.54 -18.13 7.21
CA MET A 162 -14.07 -17.72 5.91
C MET A 162 -15.59 -17.80 5.93
N GLN A 163 -16.26 -16.79 5.36
CA GLN A 163 -17.70 -16.73 5.25
C GLN A 163 -18.12 -15.74 4.16
N GLU A 164 -19.30 -15.90 3.60
CA GLU A 164 -19.76 -15.04 2.50
C GLU A 164 -19.87 -13.57 2.91
N SER A 165 -20.30 -13.27 4.13
CA SER A 165 -20.33 -11.90 4.69
C SER A 165 -19.08 -11.58 5.51
N SER A 166 -17.91 -12.04 5.08
CA SER A 166 -16.64 -11.85 5.81
C SER A 166 -16.24 -10.38 5.97
N PHE A 167 -16.73 -9.49 5.12
CA PHE A 167 -16.50 -8.04 5.23
C PHE A 167 -17.19 -7.43 6.46
N GLU A 168 -18.10 -8.16 7.12
CA GLU A 168 -18.76 -7.78 8.38
C GLU A 168 -18.04 -8.31 9.63
N LEU A 169 -16.92 -9.04 9.45
CA LEU A 169 -16.16 -9.55 10.59
C LEU A 169 -15.50 -8.39 11.35
N PRO A 170 -15.42 -8.45 12.70
CA PRO A 170 -14.73 -7.44 13.51
C PRO A 170 -13.26 -7.21 13.14
N THR A 171 -12.67 -8.16 12.42
CA THR A 171 -11.30 -8.14 11.93
C THR A 171 -11.18 -7.63 10.49
N ALA A 172 -12.26 -7.23 9.83
CA ALA A 172 -12.25 -6.80 8.43
C ALA A 172 -12.16 -5.28 8.31
N TYR A 173 -11.29 -4.82 7.42
CA TYR A 173 -11.09 -3.40 7.11
C TYR A 173 -10.92 -3.22 5.62
N GLY A 174 -11.62 -2.27 5.00
CA GLY A 174 -11.49 -2.04 3.58
C GLY A 174 -12.54 -1.12 2.99
N TRP A 175 -12.55 -1.08 1.67
CA TRP A 175 -13.40 -0.21 0.87
C TRP A 175 -14.34 -1.04 0.01
N THR A 176 -15.53 -0.53 -0.26
CA THR A 176 -16.46 -1.13 -1.24
C THR A 176 -17.12 -0.04 -2.08
N GLY A 177 -18.15 -0.40 -2.84
CA GLY A 177 -19.04 0.52 -3.53
C GLY A 177 -19.70 1.56 -2.63
N GLN A 178 -20.53 2.43 -3.22
CA GLN A 178 -21.44 3.33 -2.48
C GLN A 178 -20.78 4.24 -1.42
N LYS A 179 -19.50 4.56 -1.60
CA LYS A 179 -18.71 5.39 -0.67
C LYS A 179 -18.63 4.80 0.75
N GLN A 180 -18.76 3.47 0.85
CA GLN A 180 -18.68 2.75 2.11
C GLN A 180 -17.26 2.30 2.39
N VAL A 181 -16.84 2.52 3.63
CA VAL A 181 -15.60 2.04 4.22
C VAL A 181 -15.97 1.19 5.41
N TYR A 182 -15.45 -0.02 5.50
CA TYR A 182 -15.69 -0.90 6.64
C TYR A 182 -14.53 -0.78 7.63
N LEU A 183 -14.87 -0.51 8.89
CA LEU A 183 -13.95 -0.41 10.02
C LEU A 183 -14.40 -1.42 11.07
N LYS A 184 -13.58 -2.45 11.35
CA LYS A 184 -13.98 -3.58 12.21
C LYS A 184 -15.27 -4.26 11.72
N GLY A 185 -15.40 -4.44 10.42
CA GLY A 185 -16.61 -5.02 9.81
C GLY A 185 -17.87 -4.16 9.89
N ILE A 186 -17.79 -2.95 10.42
CA ILE A 186 -18.92 -2.03 10.50
C ILE A 186 -18.77 -0.96 9.42
N PRO A 187 -19.79 -0.71 8.57
CA PRO A 187 -19.73 0.37 7.62
C PRO A 187 -19.63 1.72 8.36
N SER A 188 -18.69 2.56 7.94
CA SER A 188 -18.44 3.85 8.56
C SER A 188 -19.70 4.71 8.53
N ALA A 189 -20.09 5.25 9.69
CA ALA A 189 -21.25 6.13 9.81
C ALA A 189 -21.13 7.40 8.93
N ILE A 190 -19.89 7.82 8.65
CA ILE A 190 -19.59 8.95 7.78
C ILE A 190 -19.46 8.42 6.34
N GLN A 191 -20.37 8.84 5.47
CA GLN A 191 -20.17 8.67 4.03
C GLN A 191 -18.89 9.42 3.60
N CYS A 192 -18.08 8.78 2.77
CA CYS A 192 -16.77 9.32 2.36
C CYS A 192 -15.73 9.40 3.49
N TYR A 193 -15.70 8.43 4.41
CA TYR A 193 -14.62 8.32 5.40
C TYR A 193 -13.25 8.47 4.72
N GLY A 194 -12.39 9.33 5.26
CA GLY A 194 -11.07 9.62 4.68
C GLY A 194 -11.10 10.25 3.28
N GLY A 195 -12.23 10.83 2.85
CA GLY A 195 -12.43 11.37 1.50
C GLY A 195 -12.70 10.31 0.44
N TYR A 196 -13.07 9.08 0.83
CA TYR A 196 -13.32 7.99 -0.10
C TYR A 196 -14.56 8.24 -0.98
N ASP A 197 -14.35 8.33 -2.29
CA ASP A 197 -15.41 8.72 -3.24
C ASP A 197 -16.04 7.54 -3.98
N SER A 198 -15.62 6.30 -3.69
CA SER A 198 -16.05 5.12 -4.45
C SER A 198 -15.81 5.28 -5.94
N ASP A 199 -14.60 5.73 -6.26
CA ASP A 199 -14.21 6.07 -7.61
C ASP A 199 -13.68 4.87 -8.40
N MET A 200 -13.57 3.68 -7.79
CA MET A 200 -13.16 2.45 -8.46
C MET A 200 -14.20 1.98 -9.49
N CYS A 201 -13.73 1.64 -10.69
CA CYS A 201 -14.54 1.14 -11.80
C CYS A 201 -13.91 -0.08 -12.47
N THR A 202 -14.70 -0.75 -13.32
CA THR A 202 -14.20 -1.79 -14.24
C THR A 202 -12.99 -1.29 -15.04
N ASN A 203 -11.99 -2.16 -15.14
CA ASN A 203 -10.63 -2.00 -15.68
C ASN A 203 -9.68 -1.07 -14.90
N ASP A 204 -10.09 -0.52 -13.75
CA ASP A 204 -9.15 0.23 -12.92
C ASP A 204 -8.05 -0.69 -12.37
N LYS A 205 -6.84 -0.14 -12.36
CA LYS A 205 -5.71 -0.68 -11.61
C LYS A 205 -5.66 0.04 -10.27
N VAL A 206 -5.60 -0.74 -9.20
CA VAL A 206 -5.49 -0.21 -7.83
C VAL A 206 -4.37 -0.93 -7.11
N ASP A 207 -3.68 -0.21 -6.22
CA ASP A 207 -2.75 -0.82 -5.29
C ASP A 207 -3.33 -0.79 -3.89
N LEU A 208 -3.35 -1.96 -3.25
CA LEU A 208 -3.55 -2.09 -1.82
C LEU A 208 -2.18 -2.12 -1.14
N ILE A 209 -1.91 -1.13 -0.30
CA ILE A 209 -0.64 -0.97 0.42
C ILE A 209 -0.90 -1.26 1.90
N LEU A 210 -0.15 -2.20 2.45
CA LEU A 210 -0.26 -2.68 3.84
C LEU A 210 0.96 -2.23 4.61
N ASN A 211 0.83 -1.22 5.46
CA ASN A 211 1.89 -0.78 6.36
C ASN A 211 1.66 -1.39 7.75
N CYS A 212 2.26 -2.57 7.97
CA CYS A 212 2.09 -3.33 9.20
C CYS A 212 2.75 -2.64 10.41
N GLN A 213 3.77 -1.80 10.22
CA GLN A 213 4.40 -1.05 11.31
C GLN A 213 3.53 0.08 11.84
N LEU A 214 2.86 0.80 10.95
CA LEU A 214 1.98 1.90 11.34
C LEU A 214 0.55 1.45 11.65
N GLY A 215 0.20 0.19 11.38
CA GLY A 215 -1.20 -0.25 11.48
C GLY A 215 -2.07 0.50 10.46
N LEU A 216 -1.61 0.68 9.23
CA LEU A 216 -2.28 1.48 8.19
C LEU A 216 -2.47 0.63 6.93
N ILE A 217 -3.64 0.73 6.31
CA ILE A 217 -3.84 0.29 4.93
C ILE A 217 -4.15 1.48 4.03
N SER A 218 -3.69 1.43 2.79
CA SER A 218 -3.96 2.44 1.78
C SER A 218 -4.43 1.82 0.47
N LEU A 219 -5.34 2.52 -0.22
CA LEU A 219 -5.84 2.16 -1.54
C LEU A 219 -5.53 3.29 -2.50
N PHE A 220 -4.64 3.03 -3.47
CA PHE A 220 -4.27 3.97 -4.51
C PHE A 220 -4.93 3.60 -5.84
N ASN A 221 -5.74 4.49 -6.39
CA ASN A 221 -6.34 4.32 -7.71
C ASN A 221 -5.49 5.01 -8.79
N HIS A 222 -4.95 4.22 -9.72
CA HIS A 222 -4.04 4.74 -10.76
C HIS A 222 -4.72 5.69 -11.74
N ARG A 223 -6.02 5.51 -12.01
CA ARG A 223 -6.77 6.35 -12.94
C ARG A 223 -7.05 7.74 -12.36
N THR A 224 -7.54 7.80 -11.12
CA THR A 224 -7.92 9.06 -10.48
C THR A 224 -6.76 9.71 -9.73
N ARG A 225 -5.67 8.97 -9.52
CA ARG A 225 -4.51 9.38 -8.72
C ARG A 225 -4.86 9.69 -7.26
N LYS A 226 -6.02 9.20 -6.78
CA LYS A 226 -6.45 9.35 -5.39
C LYS A 226 -5.86 8.24 -4.52
N ASN A 227 -5.51 8.61 -3.29
CA ASN A 227 -5.04 7.70 -2.26
C ASN A 227 -5.99 7.81 -1.06
N TYR A 228 -6.48 6.66 -0.61
CA TYR A 228 -7.36 6.54 0.55
C TYR A 228 -6.64 5.77 1.66
N GLU A 229 -6.80 6.17 2.91
CA GLU A 229 -6.11 5.54 4.05
C GLU A 229 -7.12 5.16 5.14
N ILE A 230 -6.87 4.02 5.78
CA ILE A 230 -7.60 3.55 6.97
C ILE A 230 -6.58 3.18 8.04
N GLU A 231 -6.70 3.81 9.20
CA GLU A 231 -6.00 3.36 10.41
C GLU A 231 -6.69 2.08 10.93
N VAL A 232 -5.88 1.04 11.10
CA VAL A 232 -6.30 -0.27 11.55
C VAL A 232 -6.01 -0.38 13.04
N ASP A 233 -7.04 -0.69 13.82
CA ASP A 233 -6.86 -1.01 15.23
C ASP A 233 -6.29 -2.44 15.32
N ILE A 234 -4.97 -2.52 15.51
CA ILE A 234 -4.25 -3.80 15.60
C ILE A 234 -4.37 -4.47 16.98
N ILE A 235 -4.96 -3.81 17.97
CA ILE A 235 -5.09 -4.34 19.34
C ILE A 235 -6.45 -5.03 19.48
N GLU A 236 -7.53 -4.33 19.17
CA GLU A 236 -8.90 -4.81 19.39
C GLU A 236 -9.67 -5.11 18.10
N GLY A 237 -9.15 -4.67 16.94
CA GLY A 237 -9.81 -4.86 15.65
C GLY A 237 -9.21 -6.01 14.85
N CYS A 238 -8.24 -5.69 14.01
CA CYS A 238 -7.60 -6.62 13.09
C CYS A 238 -6.11 -6.79 13.47
N PRO A 239 -5.79 -7.73 14.37
CA PRO A 239 -4.41 -8.00 14.75
C PRO A 239 -3.62 -8.55 13.57
N LEU A 240 -2.29 -8.43 13.65
CA LEU A 240 -1.39 -9.07 12.70
C LEU A 240 -1.36 -10.60 12.93
N PRO A 241 -1.12 -11.41 11.89
CA PRO A 241 -0.87 -10.99 10.51
C PRO A 241 -2.16 -10.76 9.71
N TRP A 242 -2.08 -9.82 8.77
CA TRP A 242 -3.16 -9.53 7.83
C TRP A 242 -3.09 -10.44 6.61
N GLN A 243 -4.22 -10.60 5.92
CA GLN A 243 -4.33 -11.31 4.66
C GLN A 243 -5.15 -10.46 3.68
N LEU A 244 -4.77 -10.45 2.40
CA LEU A 244 -5.59 -9.82 1.34
C LEU A 244 -7.00 -10.42 1.38
N HIS A 245 -8.01 -9.54 1.38
CA HIS A 245 -9.39 -9.92 1.53
C HIS A 245 -10.27 -9.23 0.48
N ILE A 246 -10.98 -10.04 -0.31
CA ILE A 246 -11.89 -9.58 -1.34
C ILE A 246 -13.25 -10.25 -1.14
N ASN A 247 -14.33 -9.47 -1.20
CA ASN A 247 -15.67 -10.03 -1.42
C ASN A 247 -16.20 -9.56 -2.78
N LEU A 248 -16.67 -10.51 -3.57
CA LEU A 248 -17.38 -10.30 -4.83
C LEU A 248 -18.88 -10.45 -4.57
N TYR A 249 -19.74 -9.86 -5.42
CA TYR A 249 -21.19 -9.94 -5.21
C TYR A 249 -21.99 -10.20 -6.48
N GLY A 250 -21.70 -9.45 -7.54
CA GLY A 250 -22.40 -9.54 -8.80
C GLY A 250 -21.99 -10.78 -9.60
N PRO A 251 -22.89 -11.33 -10.43
CA PRO A 251 -22.55 -12.42 -11.32
C PRO A 251 -21.42 -12.00 -12.26
N ASP A 252 -20.37 -12.81 -12.38
CA ASP A 252 -19.20 -12.51 -13.22
C ASP A 252 -18.33 -11.33 -12.78
N ASP A 253 -18.49 -10.82 -11.54
CA ASP A 253 -17.50 -9.91 -10.94
C ASP A 253 -16.11 -10.55 -10.96
N ARG A 254 -15.09 -9.78 -11.34
CA ARG A 254 -13.72 -10.29 -11.52
C ARG A 254 -12.68 -9.35 -10.94
N VAL A 255 -11.79 -9.89 -10.12
CA VAL A 255 -10.61 -9.20 -9.61
C VAL A 255 -9.36 -10.00 -9.99
N LYS A 256 -8.39 -9.33 -10.61
CA LYS A 256 -7.11 -9.92 -11.00
C LYS A 256 -5.95 -9.35 -10.16
N ILE A 257 -5.12 -10.20 -9.60
CA ILE A 257 -3.82 -9.83 -9.02
C ILE A 257 -2.80 -9.67 -10.15
N SER A 258 -2.04 -8.57 -10.10
CA SER A 258 -0.91 -8.34 -11.00
C SER A 258 0.38 -8.46 -10.20
N ASN A 259 1.20 -9.45 -10.53
CA ASN A 259 2.56 -9.53 -10.00
C ASN A 259 3.47 -8.75 -10.94
N PRO A 260 4.21 -7.74 -10.46
CA PRO A 260 5.26 -7.14 -11.26
C PRO A 260 6.34 -8.19 -11.60
N PRO A 261 7.06 -7.97 -12.70
CA PRO A 261 8.14 -8.86 -13.14
C PRO A 261 9.28 -8.95 -12.13
#